data_AF-A0A179U9A3-F1
#
_entry.id   AF-A0A179U9A3-F1
#
_cell.length_a   1.000
_cell.length_b   1.000
_cell.length_c   1.000
_cell.angle_alpha   90.00
_cell.angle_beta   90.00
_cell.angle_gamma   90.00
#
_symmetry.space_group_name_H-M   'P 1'
#
loop_
_entity.id
_entity.type
_entity.pdbx_description
1 polymer ?
#
loop_
_entity_poly.entity_id
_entity_poly.type
_entity_poly.pdbx_seq_one_letter_code
_entity_poly.pdbx_strand_id
1 'polypeptide(L)'
;MASLSLSTLTTLWPQIAASYPPGLIEVTVTILAQILGFWLLCTLYPAIDLAFPAFSSKHKLQSSRRQPTWAAITHCFQRVLTANLLSTVLHVAFAFATNFQHTLFTITSTYPTPRELIADFAYALLLRELLFYTAHRSLHHPKLYTRFHKQHHSFTAPMAFAAQYAHPLEHMLANVMPIVLPLALRRAHILSFALFLTSMLIETASVHSGYDFAGARKHDLHHEKFRVNYGALGLLDWVFGTDVVGWDRKEKKES
;
A
#
# COMPACT_ATOMS: atom_id res chain seq x y z
N MET A 1 -21.75 -23.53 -3.80
CA MET A 1 -21.10 -22.55 -2.90
C MET A 1 -21.82 -22.65 -1.57
N ALA A 2 -21.16 -23.15 -0.52
CA ALA A 2 -21.77 -23.21 0.80
C ALA A 2 -21.94 -21.77 1.33
N SER A 3 -23.18 -21.36 1.62
CA SER A 3 -23.43 -20.11 2.32
C SER A 3 -22.87 -20.21 3.73
N LEU A 4 -21.89 -19.38 4.05
CA LEU A 4 -21.39 -19.24 5.42
C LEU A 4 -22.53 -18.71 6.29
N SER A 5 -23.02 -19.52 7.23
CA SER A 5 -24.03 -19.05 8.19
C SER A 5 -23.42 -18.02 9.15
N LEU A 6 -24.24 -17.10 9.66
CA LEU A 6 -23.81 -16.13 10.68
C LEU A 6 -23.22 -16.83 11.91
N SER A 7 -23.75 -18.00 12.28
CA SER A 7 -23.23 -18.84 13.37
C SER A 7 -21.80 -19.33 13.10
N THR A 8 -21.48 -19.67 11.86
CA THR A 8 -20.14 -20.12 11.45
C THR A 8 -19.14 -18.98 11.55
N LEU A 9 -19.55 -17.76 11.14
CA LEU A 9 -18.70 -16.59 11.26
C LEU A 9 -18.42 -16.25 12.73
N THR A 10 -19.41 -16.32 13.61
CA THR A 10 -19.21 -15.98 15.04
C THR A 10 -18.28 -16.94 15.78
N THR A 11 -18.10 -18.18 15.33
CA THR A 11 -17.26 -19.19 15.99
C THR A 11 -15.90 -19.39 15.33
N LEU A 12 -15.76 -19.03 14.05
CA LEU A 12 -14.55 -19.27 13.27
C LEU A 12 -13.32 -18.57 13.86
N TRP A 13 -13.41 -17.27 14.18
CA TRP A 13 -12.27 -16.55 14.75
C TRP A 13 -11.87 -17.06 16.14
N PRO A 14 -12.79 -17.22 17.12
CA PRO A 14 -12.43 -17.83 18.41
C PRO A 14 -11.68 -19.15 18.27
N GLN A 15 -12.11 -20.01 17.33
CA GLN A 15 -11.45 -21.28 17.04
C GLN A 15 -10.05 -21.08 16.46
N ILE A 16 -9.88 -20.20 15.47
CA ILE A 16 -8.56 -19.90 14.88
C ILE A 16 -7.61 -19.34 15.95
N ALA A 17 -8.05 -18.34 16.71
CA ALA A 17 -7.25 -17.68 17.74
C ALA A 17 -6.81 -18.64 18.86
N ALA A 18 -7.62 -19.66 19.16
CA ALA A 18 -7.28 -20.68 20.17
C ALA A 18 -6.44 -21.84 19.61
N SER A 19 -6.54 -22.12 18.31
CA SER A 19 -5.98 -23.33 17.69
C SER A 19 -4.60 -23.13 17.06
N TYR A 20 -4.23 -21.89 16.75
CA TYR A 20 -2.98 -21.59 16.02
C TYR A 20 -2.06 -20.65 16.80
N PRO A 21 -0.73 -20.83 16.67
CA PRO A 21 0.22 -19.95 17.33
C PRO A 21 0.17 -18.54 16.70
N PRO A 22 0.42 -17.50 17.50
CA PRO A 22 0.12 -16.13 17.12
C PRO A 22 0.91 -15.64 15.89
N GLY A 23 2.18 -16.02 15.76
CA GLY A 23 3.01 -15.69 14.61
C GLY A 23 2.54 -16.36 13.32
N LEU A 24 1.94 -17.55 13.40
CA LEU A 24 1.36 -18.22 12.22
C LEU A 24 0.11 -17.49 11.74
N ILE A 25 -0.71 -17.01 12.68
CA ILE A 25 -1.88 -16.18 12.36
C ILE A 25 -1.43 -14.88 11.68
N GLU A 26 -0.43 -14.18 12.22
CA GLU A 26 0.08 -12.93 11.63
C GLU A 26 0.60 -13.10 10.21
N VAL A 27 1.44 -14.12 9.98
CA VAL A 27 1.97 -14.46 8.65
C VAL A 27 0.83 -14.77 7.68
N THR A 28 -0.13 -15.59 8.10
CA THR A 28 -1.27 -15.98 7.26
C THR A 28 -2.13 -14.77 6.89
N VAL A 29 -2.46 -13.92 7.87
CA VAL A 29 -3.21 -12.67 7.65
C VAL A 29 -2.48 -11.77 6.67
N THR A 30 -1.17 -11.62 6.80
CA THR A 30 -0.35 -10.77 5.92
C THR A 30 -0.34 -11.30 4.48
N ILE A 31 -0.18 -12.61 4.29
CA ILE A 31 -0.22 -13.25 2.96
C ILE A 31 -1.60 -13.09 2.32
N LEU A 32 -2.68 -13.34 3.08
CA LEU A 32 -4.05 -13.20 2.57
C LEU A 32 -4.34 -11.74 2.18
N ALA A 33 -3.93 -10.77 3.00
CA ALA A 33 -4.08 -9.35 2.69
C ALA A 33 -3.33 -8.98 1.40
N GLN A 34 -2.11 -9.49 1.18
CA GLN A 34 -1.36 -9.27 -0.06
C GLN A 34 -2.02 -9.91 -1.27
N ILE A 35 -2.53 -11.13 -1.16
CA ILE A 35 -3.22 -11.80 -2.27
C ILE A 35 -4.50 -11.03 -2.65
N LEU A 36 -5.34 -10.72 -1.65
CA LEU A 36 -6.66 -10.13 -1.87
C LEU A 36 -6.59 -8.63 -2.17
N GLY A 37 -5.82 -7.89 -1.38
CA GLY A 37 -5.75 -6.43 -1.46
C GLY A 37 -4.80 -5.90 -2.53
N PHE A 38 -3.73 -6.63 -2.84
CA PHE A 38 -2.73 -6.19 -3.82
C PHE A 38 -2.76 -6.99 -5.10
N TRP A 39 -2.43 -8.29 -5.07
CA TRP A 39 -2.21 -9.08 -6.29
C TRP A 39 -3.47 -9.27 -7.13
N LEU A 40 -4.59 -9.61 -6.49
CA LEU A 40 -5.89 -9.73 -7.17
C LEU A 40 -6.25 -8.40 -7.83
N LEU A 41 -6.24 -7.31 -7.07
CA LEU A 41 -6.65 -5.99 -7.57
C LEU A 41 -5.71 -5.45 -8.65
N CYS A 42 -4.40 -5.59 -8.48
CA CYS A 42 -3.41 -5.19 -9.49
C CYS A 42 -3.59 -5.96 -10.80
N THR A 43 -4.06 -7.20 -10.75
CA THR A 43 -4.33 -8.01 -11.94
C THR A 43 -5.63 -7.58 -12.64
N LEU A 44 -6.63 -7.11 -11.88
CA LEU A 44 -7.89 -6.62 -12.45
C LEU A 44 -7.70 -5.37 -13.32
N TYR A 45 -6.78 -4.47 -12.97
CA TYR A 45 -6.58 -3.22 -13.72
C TYR A 45 -6.12 -3.43 -15.18
N PRO A 46 -5.05 -4.21 -15.47
CA PRO A 46 -4.72 -4.58 -16.85
C PRO A 46 -5.79 -5.43 -17.53
N ALA A 47 -6.57 -6.21 -16.77
CA ALA A 47 -7.70 -6.95 -17.34
C ALA A 47 -8.78 -6.01 -17.91
N ILE A 48 -8.99 -4.82 -17.31
CA ILE A 48 -9.86 -3.79 -17.88
C ILE A 48 -9.29 -3.27 -19.21
N ASP A 49 -7.96 -3.07 -19.29
CA ASP A 49 -7.31 -2.63 -20.53
C ASP A 49 -7.54 -3.65 -21.68
N LEU A 50 -7.52 -4.94 -21.37
CA LEU A 50 -7.73 -6.03 -22.33
C LEU A 50 -9.21 -6.24 -22.69
N ALA A 51 -10.11 -6.24 -21.70
CA ALA A 51 -11.52 -6.54 -21.90
C ALA A 51 -12.33 -5.34 -22.42
N PHE A 52 -11.95 -4.12 -22.03
CA PHE A 52 -12.70 -2.89 -22.31
C PHE A 52 -11.78 -1.76 -22.81
N PRO A 53 -11.10 -1.92 -23.96
CA PRO A 53 -10.09 -0.96 -24.44
C PRO A 53 -10.66 0.45 -24.69
N ALA A 54 -11.90 0.55 -25.20
CA ALA A 54 -12.56 1.85 -25.38
C ALA A 54 -12.81 2.57 -24.05
N PHE A 55 -13.26 1.84 -23.03
CA PHE A 55 -13.42 2.36 -21.67
C PHE A 55 -12.06 2.81 -21.11
N SER A 56 -11.03 1.96 -21.21
CA SER A 56 -9.69 2.30 -20.73
C SER A 56 -9.17 3.59 -21.37
N SER A 57 -9.22 3.70 -22.69
CA SER A 57 -8.72 4.89 -23.41
C SER A 57 -9.36 6.21 -22.96
N LYS A 58 -10.62 6.18 -22.52
CA LYS A 58 -11.36 7.36 -22.05
C LYS A 58 -11.08 7.71 -20.59
N HIS A 59 -10.71 6.71 -19.76
CA HIS A 59 -10.58 6.88 -18.32
C HIS A 59 -9.14 6.81 -17.81
N LYS A 60 -8.13 6.66 -18.68
CA LYS A 60 -6.72 6.82 -18.27
C LYS A 60 -6.39 8.29 -18.03
N LEU A 61 -5.63 8.56 -16.97
CA LEU A 61 -5.22 9.92 -16.58
C LEU A 61 -4.17 10.50 -17.53
N GLN A 62 -3.23 9.68 -17.96
CA GLN A 62 -2.17 10.09 -18.89
C GLN A 62 -2.36 9.53 -20.29
N SER A 63 -1.85 10.25 -21.29
CA SER A 63 -2.00 9.90 -22.70
C SER A 63 -1.42 8.53 -23.04
N SER A 64 -1.97 7.89 -24.09
CA SER A 64 -1.56 6.56 -24.55
C SER A 64 -0.05 6.44 -24.80
N ARG A 65 0.60 7.51 -25.27
CA ARG A 65 2.06 7.56 -25.50
C ARG A 65 2.88 7.39 -24.21
N ARG A 66 2.33 7.77 -23.05
CA ARG A 66 3.01 7.65 -21.75
C ARG A 66 2.75 6.33 -21.05
N GLN A 67 1.72 5.59 -21.46
CA GLN A 67 1.36 4.31 -20.85
C GLN A 67 2.52 3.31 -20.99
N PRO A 68 2.79 2.48 -19.97
CA PRO A 68 3.89 1.54 -20.01
C PRO A 68 3.68 0.45 -21.06
N THR A 69 4.77 -0.01 -21.69
CA THR A 69 4.72 -1.15 -22.61
C THR A 69 4.51 -2.46 -21.85
N TRP A 70 4.01 -3.49 -22.53
CA TRP A 70 3.89 -4.83 -21.94
C TRP A 70 5.22 -5.39 -21.43
N ALA A 71 6.34 -5.08 -22.09
CA ALA A 71 7.66 -5.47 -21.61
C ALA A 71 8.00 -4.81 -20.26
N ALA A 72 7.69 -3.52 -20.10
CA ALA A 72 7.88 -2.81 -18.84
C ALA A 72 6.93 -3.33 -17.74
N ILE A 73 5.68 -3.63 -18.10
CA ILE A 73 4.69 -4.24 -17.19
C ILE A 73 5.17 -5.60 -16.69
N THR A 74 5.61 -6.49 -17.59
CA THR A 74 6.12 -7.83 -17.24
C THR A 74 7.38 -7.75 -16.37
N HIS A 75 8.30 -6.84 -16.70
CA HIS A 75 9.49 -6.61 -15.88
C HIS A 75 9.11 -6.13 -14.47
N CYS A 76 8.20 -5.15 -14.35
CA CYS A 76 7.67 -4.69 -13.07
C CYS A 76 7.05 -5.85 -12.27
N PHE A 77 6.16 -6.62 -12.90
CA PHE A 77 5.50 -7.76 -12.30
C PHE A 77 6.51 -8.77 -11.73
N GLN A 78 7.50 -9.18 -12.52
CA GLN A 78 8.52 -10.13 -12.09
C GLN A 78 9.31 -9.61 -10.89
N ARG A 79 9.74 -8.34 -10.93
CA ARG A 79 10.52 -7.71 -9.85
C ARG A 79 9.70 -7.59 -8.56
N VAL A 80 8.43 -7.18 -8.66
CA VAL A 80 7.51 -7.08 -7.52
C VAL A 80 7.17 -8.47 -6.97
N LEU A 81 7.00 -9.48 -7.82
CA LEU A 81 6.77 -10.85 -7.40
C LEU A 81 7.96 -11.41 -6.64
N THR A 82 9.18 -11.27 -7.18
CA THR A 82 10.39 -11.70 -6.49
C THR A 82 10.58 -10.98 -5.15
N ALA A 83 10.35 -9.66 -5.10
CA ALA A 83 10.47 -8.89 -3.86
C ALA A 83 9.44 -9.33 -2.81
N ASN A 84 8.17 -9.53 -3.20
CA ASN A 84 7.13 -10.00 -2.28
C ASN A 84 7.36 -11.43 -1.81
N LEU A 85 7.83 -12.33 -2.68
CA LEU A 85 8.20 -13.69 -2.29
C LEU A 85 9.36 -13.68 -1.31
N LEU A 86 10.40 -12.89 -1.56
CA LEU A 86 11.53 -12.74 -0.63
C LEU A 86 11.06 -12.17 0.72
N SER A 87 10.24 -11.13 0.72
CA SER A 87 9.66 -10.56 1.95
C SER A 87 8.84 -11.59 2.73
N THR A 88 8.00 -12.36 2.04
CA THR A 88 7.20 -13.43 2.64
C THR A 88 8.09 -14.53 3.22
N VAL A 89 9.12 -14.96 2.49
CA VAL A 89 10.08 -15.97 2.98
C VAL A 89 10.80 -15.47 4.23
N LEU A 90 11.22 -14.20 4.27
CA LEU A 90 11.86 -13.61 5.44
C LEU A 90 10.90 -13.53 6.64
N HIS A 91 9.63 -13.15 6.43
CA HIS A 91 8.62 -13.10 7.49
C HIS A 91 8.33 -14.49 8.04
N VAL A 92 8.16 -15.50 7.17
CA VAL A 92 7.99 -16.91 7.55
C VAL A 92 9.23 -17.43 8.29
N ALA A 93 10.44 -17.12 7.82
CA ALA A 93 11.68 -17.56 8.45
C ALA A 93 11.84 -16.96 9.86
N PHE A 94 11.50 -15.68 10.04
CA PHE A 94 11.48 -15.04 11.35
C PHE A 94 10.43 -15.67 12.28
N ALA A 95 9.21 -15.91 11.78
CA ALA A 95 8.17 -16.58 12.54
C ALA A 95 8.60 -18.01 12.92
N PHE A 96 9.19 -18.77 12.00
CA PHE A 96 9.71 -20.10 12.24
C PHE A 96 10.83 -20.11 13.29
N ALA A 97 11.77 -19.17 13.22
CA ALA A 97 12.86 -19.04 14.20
C ALA A 97 12.36 -18.79 15.64
N THR A 98 11.12 -18.33 15.79
CA THR A 98 10.45 -18.13 17.09
C THR A 98 9.41 -19.20 17.41
N ASN A 99 9.41 -20.32 16.68
CA ASN A 99 8.38 -21.37 16.74
C ASN A 99 6.95 -20.83 16.61
N PHE A 100 6.79 -19.75 15.82
CA PHE A 100 5.56 -19.00 15.60
C PHE A 100 4.95 -18.39 16.87
N GLN A 101 5.70 -18.23 17.96
CA GLN A 101 5.17 -17.76 19.24
C GLN A 101 5.14 -16.25 19.40
N HIS A 102 5.76 -15.50 18.48
CA HIS A 102 5.81 -14.04 18.55
C HIS A 102 4.98 -13.39 17.43
N THR A 103 4.32 -12.30 17.81
CA THR A 103 3.54 -11.41 16.94
C THR A 103 3.69 -9.97 17.44
N LEU A 104 3.51 -9.00 16.54
CA LEU A 104 3.45 -7.58 16.89
C LEU A 104 2.06 -7.14 17.39
N PHE A 105 1.04 -7.99 17.25
CA PHE A 105 -0.37 -7.66 17.47
C PHE A 105 -0.97 -8.45 18.62
N THR A 106 -2.09 -7.98 19.16
CA THR A 106 -2.86 -8.78 20.11
C THR A 106 -3.72 -9.80 19.37
N ILE A 107 -3.78 -11.01 19.92
CA ILE A 107 -4.60 -12.10 19.40
C ILE A 107 -5.42 -12.62 20.55
N THR A 108 -6.73 -12.38 20.50
CA THR A 108 -7.70 -12.84 21.49
C THR A 108 -8.84 -13.55 20.78
N SER A 109 -9.48 -14.52 21.45
CA SER A 109 -10.64 -15.22 20.88
C SER A 109 -11.87 -14.32 20.68
N THR A 110 -11.92 -13.17 21.34
CA THR A 110 -12.96 -12.17 21.14
C THR A 110 -12.68 -11.31 19.91
N TYR A 111 -13.71 -11.06 19.10
CA TYR A 111 -13.62 -10.07 18.03
C TYR A 111 -13.41 -8.66 18.61
N PRO A 112 -12.61 -7.80 17.96
CA PRO A 112 -12.57 -6.39 18.30
C PRO A 112 -13.94 -5.77 18.04
N THR A 113 -14.37 -4.90 18.95
CA THR A 113 -15.60 -4.15 18.81
C THR A 113 -15.51 -3.20 17.60
N PRO A 114 -16.64 -2.82 16.98
CA PRO A 114 -16.64 -1.81 15.92
C PRO A 114 -15.97 -0.50 16.34
N ARG A 115 -16.10 -0.11 17.61
CA ARG A 115 -15.44 1.08 18.17
C ARG A 115 -13.92 0.95 18.17
N GLU A 116 -13.39 -0.21 18.55
CA GLU A 116 -11.95 -0.48 18.51
C GLU A 116 -11.44 -0.47 17.07
N LEU A 117 -12.14 -1.16 16.15
CA LEU A 117 -11.79 -1.16 14.72
C LEU A 117 -11.72 0.27 14.14
N ILE A 118 -12.73 1.10 14.40
CA ILE A 118 -12.77 2.49 13.92
C ILE A 118 -11.64 3.32 14.55
N ALA A 119 -11.43 3.19 15.86
CA ALA A 119 -10.42 3.96 16.57
C ALA A 119 -8.99 3.57 16.14
N ASP A 120 -8.72 2.28 15.97
CA ASP A 120 -7.45 1.74 15.47
C ASP A 120 -7.21 2.18 14.03
N PHE A 121 -8.22 2.09 13.17
CA PHE A 121 -8.12 2.52 11.77
C PHE A 121 -7.83 4.01 11.66
N ALA A 122 -8.57 4.87 12.37
CA ALA A 122 -8.37 6.32 12.36
C ALA A 122 -6.98 6.70 12.89
N TYR A 123 -6.54 6.08 13.99
CA TYR A 123 -5.20 6.29 14.53
C TYR A 123 -4.11 5.87 13.53
N ALA A 124 -4.25 4.69 12.93
CA ALA A 124 -3.28 4.17 11.97
C ALA A 124 -3.23 5.02 10.71
N LEU A 125 -4.37 5.53 10.23
CA LEU A 125 -4.45 6.37 9.04
C LEU A 125 -3.71 7.70 9.23
N LEU A 126 -3.89 8.37 10.39
CA LEU A 126 -3.21 9.62 10.70
C LEU A 126 -1.70 9.44 10.89
N LEU A 127 -1.29 8.37 11.59
CA LEU A 127 0.14 8.10 11.79
C LEU A 127 0.80 7.61 10.50
N ARG A 128 0.09 6.86 9.65
CA ARG A 128 0.53 6.52 8.29
C ARG A 128 0.79 7.79 7.49
N GLU A 129 -0.12 8.75 7.48
CA GLU A 129 0.06 10.01 6.76
C GLU A 129 1.36 10.71 7.20
N LEU A 130 1.61 10.81 8.51
CA LEU A 130 2.84 11.40 9.04
C LEU A 130 4.10 10.64 8.61
N LEU A 131 4.13 9.32 8.81
CA LEU A 131 5.28 8.49 8.51
C LEU A 131 5.56 8.44 7.00
N PHE A 132 4.52 8.23 6.20
CA PHE A 132 4.62 8.16 4.74
C PHE A 132 5.06 9.49 4.16
N TYR A 133 4.39 10.59 4.49
CA TYR A 133 4.77 11.92 3.99
C TYR A 133 6.24 12.24 4.28
N THR A 134 6.67 12.00 5.53
CA THR A 134 8.04 12.30 5.96
C THR A 134 9.06 11.46 5.20
N ALA A 135 8.85 10.14 5.12
CA ALA A 135 9.73 9.23 4.40
C ALA A 135 9.75 9.54 2.90
N HIS A 136 8.58 9.68 2.29
CA HIS A 136 8.41 9.91 0.86
C HIS A 136 9.02 11.24 0.42
N ARG A 137 8.69 12.35 1.11
CA ARG A 137 9.30 13.66 0.83
C ARG A 137 10.83 13.64 1.02
N SER A 138 11.33 12.91 2.02
CA SER A 138 12.77 12.74 2.23
C SER A 138 13.43 11.97 1.07
N LEU A 139 12.78 10.91 0.59
CA LEU A 139 13.25 10.12 -0.55
C LEU A 139 13.34 10.94 -1.85
N HIS A 140 12.58 12.03 -1.98
CA HIS A 140 12.71 13.00 -3.08
C HIS A 140 13.88 13.98 -2.95
N HIS A 141 14.62 13.96 -1.84
CA HIS A 141 15.85 14.73 -1.73
C HIS A 141 16.88 14.24 -2.77
N PRO A 142 17.63 15.12 -3.49
CA PRO A 142 18.49 14.72 -4.62
C PRO A 142 19.51 13.61 -4.30
N LYS A 143 20.03 13.57 -3.07
CA LYS A 143 20.98 12.54 -2.61
C LYS A 143 20.34 11.15 -2.42
N LEU A 144 19.04 11.10 -2.14
CA LEU A 144 18.29 9.86 -1.89
C LEU A 144 17.53 9.42 -3.14
N TYR A 145 16.94 10.36 -3.88
CA TYR A 145 16.08 10.10 -5.03
C TYR A 145 16.75 9.17 -6.05
N THR A 146 17.92 9.57 -6.55
CA THR A 146 18.64 8.82 -7.59
C THR A 146 18.98 7.40 -7.18
N ARG A 147 19.18 7.15 -5.88
CA ARG A 147 19.59 5.85 -5.34
C ARG A 147 18.41 4.96 -4.96
N PHE A 148 17.37 5.54 -4.35
CA PHE A 148 16.36 4.77 -3.65
C PHE A 148 14.95 4.94 -4.19
N HIS A 149 14.63 6.04 -4.88
CA HIS A 149 13.25 6.35 -5.26
C HIS A 149 13.03 6.51 -6.77
N LYS A 150 14.11 6.75 -7.53
CA LYS A 150 14.09 6.86 -9.00
C LYS A 150 13.55 5.58 -9.66
N GLN A 151 13.76 4.41 -9.05
CA GLN A 151 13.21 3.15 -9.54
C GLN A 151 11.67 3.18 -9.53
N HIS A 152 11.05 3.61 -8.43
CA HIS A 152 9.60 3.73 -8.32
C HIS A 152 9.04 4.69 -9.37
N HIS A 153 9.71 5.83 -9.53
CA HIS A 153 9.39 6.88 -10.50
C HIS A 153 9.78 6.56 -11.95
N SER A 154 10.25 5.35 -12.26
CA SER A 154 10.48 4.96 -13.66
C SER A 154 9.17 4.81 -14.45
N PHE A 155 8.04 4.65 -13.74
CA PHE A 155 6.69 4.58 -14.32
C PHE A 155 5.98 5.93 -14.18
N THR A 156 6.38 6.91 -15.00
CA THR A 156 5.81 8.27 -14.95
C THR A 156 4.30 8.30 -15.19
N ALA A 157 3.78 7.37 -16.00
CA ALA A 157 2.38 6.97 -15.97
C ALA A 157 2.31 5.67 -15.14
N PRO A 158 1.85 5.73 -13.89
CA PRO A 158 1.87 4.58 -13.02
C PRO A 158 0.87 3.52 -13.49
N MET A 159 1.15 2.28 -13.10
CA MET A 159 0.22 1.16 -13.18
C MET A 159 0.22 0.41 -11.85
N ALA A 160 -0.83 -0.34 -11.55
CA ALA A 160 -1.08 -0.83 -10.19
C ALA A 160 0.09 -1.62 -9.57
N PHE A 161 0.77 -2.50 -10.33
CA PHE A 161 1.94 -3.23 -9.80
C PHE A 161 3.11 -2.31 -9.44
N ALA A 162 3.24 -1.14 -10.07
CA ALA A 162 4.31 -0.18 -9.79
C ALA A 162 4.24 0.37 -8.36
N ALA A 163 3.08 0.26 -7.68
CA ALA A 163 2.90 0.65 -6.28
C ALA A 163 3.89 -0.04 -5.32
N GLN A 164 4.33 -1.26 -5.64
CA GLN A 164 5.35 -1.98 -4.86
C GLN A 164 6.67 -2.17 -5.63
N TYR A 165 6.82 -1.54 -6.80
CA TYR A 165 8.08 -1.55 -7.55
C TYR A 165 9.05 -0.53 -6.99
N ALA A 166 9.65 -0.88 -5.85
CA ALA A 166 10.46 0.03 -5.04
C ALA A 166 11.85 -0.57 -4.76
N HIS A 167 12.79 0.30 -4.40
CA HIS A 167 14.04 -0.15 -3.78
C HIS A 167 13.74 -0.77 -2.39
N PRO A 168 14.47 -1.79 -1.90
CA PRO A 168 14.17 -2.42 -0.60
C PRO A 168 14.10 -1.42 0.58
N LEU A 169 14.99 -0.43 0.62
CA LEU A 169 14.97 0.64 1.62
C LEU A 169 13.69 1.51 1.53
N GLU A 170 13.29 1.88 0.32
CA GLU A 170 12.03 2.61 0.09
C GLU A 170 10.84 1.74 0.51
N HIS A 171 10.83 0.46 0.11
CA HIS A 171 9.77 -0.47 0.48
C HIS A 171 9.62 -0.56 2.00
N MET A 172 10.73 -0.65 2.75
CA MET A 172 10.67 -0.69 4.21
C MET A 172 10.15 0.64 4.79
N LEU A 173 10.71 1.78 4.38
CA LEU A 173 10.41 3.08 5.00
C LEU A 173 9.07 3.69 4.57
N ALA A 174 8.64 3.47 3.33
CA ALA A 174 7.44 4.08 2.77
C ALA A 174 6.27 3.08 2.63
N ASN A 175 6.52 1.78 2.44
CA ASN A 175 5.42 0.81 2.25
C ASN A 175 5.13 -0.04 3.49
N VAL A 176 6.15 -0.53 4.18
CA VAL A 176 5.96 -1.43 5.34
C VAL A 176 5.75 -0.65 6.63
N MET A 177 6.71 0.19 7.02
CA MET A 177 6.70 0.87 8.32
C MET A 177 5.47 1.76 8.53
N PRO A 178 5.01 2.58 7.55
CA PRO A 178 3.83 3.42 7.75
C PRO A 178 2.53 2.62 7.95
N ILE A 179 2.49 1.34 7.57
CA ILE A 179 1.32 0.47 7.73
C ILE A 179 1.41 -0.35 9.02
N VAL A 180 2.56 -0.99 9.26
CA VAL A 180 2.74 -1.93 10.38
C VAL A 180 2.96 -1.19 11.70
N LEU A 181 3.82 -0.17 11.71
CA LEU A 181 4.26 0.48 12.94
C LEU A 181 3.10 1.10 13.75
N PRO A 182 2.11 1.81 13.15
CA PRO A 182 1.04 2.39 13.94
C PRO A 182 0.28 1.37 14.78
N LEU A 183 -0.16 0.27 14.18
CA LEU A 183 -0.96 -0.73 14.86
C LEU A 183 -0.12 -1.61 15.80
N ALA A 184 1.16 -1.83 15.48
CA ALA A 184 2.10 -2.48 16.40
C ALA A 184 2.34 -1.63 17.67
N LEU A 185 2.56 -0.32 17.53
CA LEU A 185 2.74 0.59 18.68
C LEU A 185 1.51 0.62 19.60
N ARG A 186 0.32 0.54 18.99
CA ARG A 186 -0.95 0.49 19.72
C ARG A 186 -1.26 -0.89 20.32
N ARG A 187 -0.46 -1.92 19.99
CA ARG A 187 -0.74 -3.34 20.27
C ARG A 187 -2.16 -3.72 19.84
N ALA A 188 -2.59 -3.20 18.69
CA ALA A 188 -3.93 -3.40 18.17
C ALA A 188 -4.21 -4.89 17.89
N HIS A 189 -5.48 -5.23 17.84
CA HIS A 189 -5.90 -6.60 17.51
C HIS A 189 -5.49 -6.95 16.08
N ILE A 190 -5.07 -8.19 15.83
CA ILE A 190 -4.62 -8.64 14.50
C ILE A 190 -5.70 -8.45 13.42
N LEU A 191 -6.99 -8.49 13.79
CA LEU A 191 -8.09 -8.20 12.87
C LEU A 191 -8.20 -6.69 12.52
N SER A 192 -7.86 -5.78 13.45
CA SER A 192 -7.70 -4.35 13.12
C SER A 192 -6.57 -4.17 12.11
N PHE A 193 -5.46 -4.88 12.30
CA PHE A 193 -4.34 -4.89 11.35
C PHE A 193 -4.73 -5.49 10.00
N ALA A 194 -5.43 -6.62 9.96
CA ALA A 194 -5.90 -7.24 8.73
C ALA A 194 -6.77 -6.29 7.91
N LEU A 195 -7.73 -5.62 8.56
CA LEU A 195 -8.61 -4.64 7.94
C LEU A 195 -7.80 -3.46 7.39
N PHE A 196 -6.92 -2.89 8.20
CA PHE A 196 -6.12 -1.73 7.80
C PHE A 196 -5.14 -2.07 6.67
N LEU A 197 -4.34 -3.13 6.80
CA LEU A 197 -3.40 -3.59 5.78
C LEU A 197 -4.11 -3.83 4.45
N THR A 198 -5.22 -4.59 4.45
CA THR A 198 -5.97 -4.88 3.22
C THR A 198 -6.51 -3.59 2.60
N SER A 199 -7.03 -2.66 3.40
CA SER A 199 -7.53 -1.37 2.91
C SER A 199 -6.42 -0.52 2.30
N MET A 200 -5.23 -0.48 2.91
CA MET A 200 -4.08 0.26 2.39
C MET A 200 -3.51 -0.36 1.11
N LEU A 201 -3.54 -1.70 0.98
CA LEU A 201 -3.14 -2.39 -0.23
C LEU A 201 -4.11 -2.12 -1.39
N ILE A 202 -5.42 -2.10 -1.10
CA ILE A 202 -6.44 -1.72 -2.08
C ILE A 202 -6.22 -0.26 -2.51
N GLU A 203 -6.09 0.65 -1.55
CA GLU A 203 -5.88 2.08 -1.81
C GLU A 203 -4.63 2.32 -2.67
N THR A 204 -3.48 1.76 -2.28
CA THR A 204 -2.22 1.97 -3.02
C THR A 204 -2.29 1.41 -4.44
N ALA A 205 -2.88 0.23 -4.64
CA ALA A 205 -3.08 -0.34 -5.98
C ALA A 205 -4.02 0.53 -6.82
N SER A 206 -5.08 1.08 -6.20
CA SER A 206 -6.03 1.96 -6.87
C SER A 206 -5.43 3.30 -7.29
N VAL A 207 -4.69 3.98 -6.41
CA VAL A 207 -4.10 5.29 -6.73
C VAL A 207 -2.94 5.20 -7.74
N HIS A 208 -2.35 4.01 -7.92
CA HIS A 208 -1.35 3.73 -8.96
C HIS A 208 -1.95 3.16 -10.25
N SER A 209 -3.26 2.93 -10.34
CA SER A 209 -3.87 2.20 -11.46
C SER A 209 -3.75 2.90 -12.83
N GLY A 210 -3.45 4.20 -12.82
CA GLY A 210 -3.43 5.07 -14.00
C GLY A 210 -4.83 5.47 -14.49
N TYR A 211 -5.88 5.08 -13.76
CA TYR A 211 -7.28 5.39 -14.07
C TYR A 211 -7.81 6.59 -13.29
N ASP A 212 -8.72 7.33 -13.90
CA ASP A 212 -9.34 8.55 -13.37
C ASP A 212 -10.52 8.24 -12.44
N PHE A 213 -10.29 7.36 -11.46
CA PHE A 213 -11.22 7.04 -10.39
C PHE A 213 -10.47 6.53 -9.16
N ALA A 214 -11.18 6.24 -8.07
CA ALA A 214 -10.60 5.76 -6.82
C ALA A 214 -9.47 6.65 -6.25
N GLY A 215 -9.56 7.97 -6.45
CA GLY A 215 -8.63 8.93 -5.85
C GLY A 215 -7.26 9.06 -6.54
N ALA A 216 -7.02 8.41 -7.68
CA ALA A 216 -5.69 8.31 -8.28
C ALA A 216 -5.09 9.64 -8.79
N ARG A 217 -5.90 10.67 -9.08
CA ARG A 217 -5.42 11.94 -9.69
C ARG A 217 -4.22 12.57 -8.98
N LYS A 218 -4.23 12.64 -7.64
CA LYS A 218 -3.17 13.30 -6.88
C LYS A 218 -1.84 12.56 -7.03
N HIS A 219 -1.88 11.24 -6.92
CA HIS A 219 -0.70 10.39 -6.99
C HIS A 219 -0.19 10.19 -8.41
N ASP A 220 -1.08 10.13 -9.40
CA ASP A 220 -0.69 10.14 -10.82
C ASP A 220 0.04 11.44 -11.17
N LEU A 221 -0.48 12.60 -10.72
CA LEU A 221 0.20 13.89 -10.88
C LEU A 221 1.56 13.92 -10.16
N HIS A 222 1.68 13.25 -9.01
CA HIS A 222 2.95 13.07 -8.32
C HIS A 222 3.97 12.31 -9.18
N HIS A 223 3.58 11.18 -9.78
CA HIS A 223 4.43 10.44 -10.74
C HIS A 223 4.77 11.24 -11.99
N GLU A 224 3.88 12.15 -12.41
CA GLU A 224 4.13 13.01 -13.57
C GLU A 224 5.11 14.16 -13.28
N LYS A 225 4.96 14.83 -12.12
CA LYS A 225 5.67 16.08 -11.81
C LYS A 225 6.76 15.93 -10.75
N PHE A 226 6.81 14.79 -10.06
CA PHE A 226 7.76 14.39 -9.00
C PHE A 226 7.77 15.26 -7.72
N ARG A 227 7.35 16.53 -7.81
CA ARG A 227 7.54 17.55 -6.77
C ARG A 227 6.23 18.13 -6.25
N VAL A 228 5.20 17.30 -6.07
CA VAL A 228 3.87 17.68 -5.58
C VAL A 228 3.19 16.44 -4.99
N ASN A 229 2.30 16.57 -4.01
CA ASN A 229 1.51 15.48 -3.43
C ASN A 229 2.37 14.30 -2.88
N TYR A 230 3.13 14.52 -1.81
CA TYR A 230 3.95 13.49 -1.17
C TYR A 230 3.19 12.62 -0.17
N GLY A 231 2.09 13.11 0.39
CA GLY A 231 1.27 12.45 1.41
C GLY A 231 0.33 11.41 0.81
N ALA A 232 -0.14 10.50 1.66
CA ALA A 232 -1.09 9.47 1.25
C ALA A 232 -2.54 10.00 1.27
N LEU A 233 -2.87 10.84 2.27
CA LEU A 233 -4.15 11.54 2.37
C LEU A 233 -4.09 12.92 1.69
N GLY A 234 -2.89 13.51 1.64
CA GLY A 234 -2.66 14.89 1.22
C GLY A 234 -2.96 15.91 2.32
N LEU A 235 -3.14 15.47 3.57
CA LEU A 235 -3.31 16.35 4.72
C LEU A 235 -2.01 17.11 4.98
N LEU A 236 -0.88 16.41 5.00
CA LEU A 236 0.41 17.06 5.21
C LEU A 236 0.88 17.83 3.98
N ASP A 237 0.45 17.44 2.78
CA ASP A 237 0.66 18.28 1.61
C ASP A 237 -0.01 19.63 1.75
N TRP A 238 -1.28 19.65 2.17
CA TRP A 238 -1.99 20.89 2.43
C TRP A 238 -1.34 21.72 3.55
N VAL A 239 -0.94 21.09 4.66
CA VAL A 239 -0.27 21.78 5.79
C VAL A 239 1.06 22.42 5.36
N PHE A 240 1.85 21.74 4.53
CA PHE A 240 3.16 22.22 4.09
C PHE A 240 3.16 22.90 2.72
N GLY A 241 1.99 23.10 2.11
CA GLY A 241 1.82 23.70 0.78
C GLY A 241 2.42 22.88 -0.37
N THR A 242 2.64 21.57 -0.19
CA THR A 242 3.20 20.68 -1.21
C THR A 242 2.13 20.04 -2.11
N ASP A 243 0.88 20.47 -2.00
CA ASP A 243 -0.26 20.12 -2.87
C ASP A 243 -0.36 21.00 -4.14
N VAL A 244 0.45 22.05 -4.24
CA VAL A 244 0.47 22.98 -5.38
C VAL A 244 1.70 22.74 -6.27
N VAL A 245 1.48 22.61 -7.58
CA VAL A 245 2.60 22.44 -8.54
C VAL A 245 3.49 23.69 -8.53
N GLY A 246 4.79 23.49 -8.26
CA GLY A 246 5.77 24.58 -8.24
C GLY A 246 5.83 25.36 -6.93
N TRP A 247 5.31 24.81 -5.83
CA TRP A 247 5.42 25.35 -4.46
C TRP A 247 6.87 25.68 -4.02
N ASP A 248 7.85 25.09 -4.68
CA ASP A 248 9.28 25.21 -4.40
C ASP A 248 10.01 26.22 -5.31
N ARG A 249 9.30 26.86 -6.26
CA ARG A 249 9.87 27.87 -7.15
C ARG A 249 9.95 29.20 -6.41
N LYS A 250 11.10 29.88 -6.51
CA LYS A 250 11.21 31.27 -6.06
C LYS A 250 10.30 32.14 -6.91
N GLU A 251 9.45 32.95 -6.28
CA GLU A 251 8.71 34.01 -6.96
C GLU A 251 9.71 34.87 -7.75
N LYS A 252 9.49 35.02 -9.05
CA LYS A 252 10.19 36.05 -9.81
C LYS A 252 9.64 37.38 -9.31
N LYS A 253 10.44 38.15 -8.58
CA LYS A 253 10.14 39.57 -8.38
C LYS A 253 10.08 40.20 -9.77
N GLU A 254 8.90 40.62 -10.19
CA GLU A 254 8.75 41.51 -11.33
C GLU A 254 9.49 42.80 -10.97
N SER A 255 10.58 43.07 -11.69
CA SER A 255 11.38 44.29 -11.59
C SER A 255 10.86 45.33 -12.55
#